data_AF-V8R8C7-F1
#
_entry.id   AF-V8R8C7-F1
#
_cell.length_a   1.000
_cell.length_b   1.000
_cell.length_c   1.000
_cell.angle_alpha   90.00
_cell.angle_beta   90.00
_cell.angle_gamma   90.00
#
_symmetry.space_group_name_H-M   'P 1'
#
loop_
_entity.id
_entity.type
_entity.pdbx_description
1 polymer ?
#
loop_
_entity_poly.entity_id
_entity_poly.type
_entity_poly.pdbx_seq_one_letter_code
_entity_poly.pdbx_strand_id
1 'polypeptide(L)'
;MPIETPITSSNPLNPGVLLSLPRVEGVDPLDPAGTLPPDAKQVGIVCIIDRWPNFPVSGVRKDRVEIFIVGNPDYIAFAEYGAADDAPEFRIPVAPEKLPDLATFELFYTVRSINPTTSPSRRLTFAIVKPPQRLKEVIFPDADDWGYIGCYKNHPEDPEALFIWEGVRIEIPFDDLFQLTDVLSLDWQAWDSLNGSGNPLTQVFNFTEVVTDVVTKEPVKIVIKPFDSHIAPMEENDSAIVNYQLLRNGVPIFRSFTGLVKVDRKIPGESKYCSDSSWMK
;
A
#
# COMPACT_ATOMS: atom_id res chain seq x y z
N MET A 1 15.05 69.17 33.65
CA MET A 1 13.88 68.36 33.24
C MET A 1 13.79 68.43 31.73
N PRO A 2 14.20 67.38 31.01
CA PRO A 2 14.06 67.34 29.56
C PRO A 2 12.66 66.87 29.17
N ILE A 3 12.12 67.51 28.13
CA ILE A 3 10.82 67.30 27.52
C ILE A 3 10.85 65.94 26.79
N GLU A 4 9.89 65.06 27.09
CA GLU A 4 9.69 63.81 26.35
C GLU A 4 9.24 64.13 24.92
N THR A 5 10.04 63.68 23.97
CA THR A 5 9.67 63.66 22.55
C THR A 5 8.72 62.47 22.34
N PRO A 6 7.54 62.62 21.71
CA PRO A 6 6.67 61.48 21.47
C PRO A 6 7.34 60.54 20.47
N ILE A 7 7.48 59.28 20.84
CA ILE A 7 7.90 58.20 19.95
C ILE A 7 6.79 58.05 18.91
N THR A 8 7.11 58.38 17.66
CA THR A 8 6.25 58.21 16.49
C THR A 8 5.72 56.78 16.47
N SER A 9 4.38 56.65 16.48
CA SER A 9 3.69 55.37 16.33
C SER A 9 4.18 54.66 15.06
N SER A 10 4.73 53.46 15.21
CA SER A 10 4.92 52.54 14.09
C SER A 10 3.58 52.31 13.41
N ASN A 11 3.54 52.67 12.13
CA ASN A 11 2.38 52.55 11.26
C ASN A 11 2.08 51.05 11.04
N PRO A 12 0.97 50.47 11.53
CA PRO A 12 0.65 49.07 11.29
C PRO A 12 -0.22 48.98 10.02
N LEU A 13 0.38 49.09 8.84
CA LEU A 13 -0.33 48.95 7.57
C LEU A 13 0.39 47.95 6.66
N ASN A 14 0.29 46.66 7.02
CA ASN A 14 0.12 45.58 6.06
C ASN A 14 -0.39 44.31 6.78
N PRO A 15 -1.70 44.11 6.96
CA PRO A 15 -2.20 42.78 7.28
C PRO A 15 -1.87 41.89 6.08
N GLY A 16 -0.88 41.00 6.22
CA GLY A 16 -0.49 40.08 5.17
C GLY A 16 -1.72 39.35 4.63
N VAL A 17 -1.90 39.34 3.31
CA VAL A 17 -2.99 38.63 2.65
C VAL A 17 -2.84 37.15 2.97
N LEU A 18 -3.65 36.65 3.91
CA LEU A 18 -3.62 35.25 4.32
C LEU A 18 -4.43 34.44 3.30
N LEU A 19 -3.75 33.55 2.59
CA LEU A 19 -4.42 32.56 1.76
C LEU A 19 -5.12 31.52 2.66
N SER A 20 -6.25 30.99 2.19
CA SER A 20 -6.93 29.89 2.86
C SER A 20 -6.05 28.64 2.93
N LEU A 21 -6.33 27.77 3.90
CA LEU A 21 -5.79 26.42 3.93
C LEU A 21 -6.25 25.66 2.67
N PRO A 22 -5.39 24.91 1.96
CA PRO A 22 -5.84 24.05 0.86
C PRO A 22 -6.89 23.05 1.36
N ARG A 23 -7.89 22.75 0.54
CA ARG A 23 -8.84 21.66 0.75
C ARG A 23 -8.55 20.52 -0.21
N VAL A 24 -9.05 19.33 0.10
CA VAL A 24 -8.93 18.16 -0.76
C VAL A 24 -10.30 17.53 -0.93
N GLU A 25 -10.67 17.21 -2.17
CA GLU A 25 -11.93 16.53 -2.45
C GLU A 25 -12.03 15.20 -1.69
N GLY A 26 -13.19 14.96 -1.07
CA GLY A 26 -13.43 13.76 -0.26
C GLY A 26 -12.85 13.81 1.16
N VAL A 27 -12.12 14.87 1.54
CA VAL A 27 -11.64 15.07 2.91
C VAL A 27 -12.56 16.03 3.66
N ASP A 28 -13.07 15.60 4.81
CA ASP A 28 -13.87 16.47 5.68
C ASP A 28 -13.05 17.72 6.10
N PRO A 29 -13.54 18.95 5.87
CA PRO A 29 -12.88 20.17 6.33
C PRO A 29 -12.69 20.25 7.86
N LEU A 30 -13.50 19.52 8.63
CA LEU A 30 -13.42 19.45 10.09
C LEU A 30 -12.49 18.34 10.59
N ASP A 31 -11.97 17.47 9.73
CA ASP A 31 -11.03 16.41 10.11
C ASP A 31 -9.61 16.98 10.28
N PRO A 32 -9.08 17.10 11.51
CA PRO A 32 -7.74 17.63 11.75
C PRO A 32 -6.63 16.69 11.26
N ALA A 33 -6.92 15.40 11.06
CA ALA A 33 -5.97 14.44 10.51
C ALA A 33 -5.89 14.50 8.98
N GLY A 34 -6.91 15.08 8.33
CA GLY A 34 -7.01 15.18 6.89
C GLY A 34 -7.02 13.80 6.22
N THR A 35 -7.89 12.90 6.69
CA THR A 35 -7.96 11.53 6.22
C THR A 35 -8.37 11.50 4.75
N LEU A 36 -7.45 11.03 3.91
CA LEU A 36 -7.66 10.92 2.47
C LEU A 36 -8.64 9.79 2.12
N PRO A 37 -9.34 9.91 0.97
CA PRO A 37 -10.09 8.80 0.40
C PRO A 37 -9.23 7.52 0.27
N PRO A 38 -9.80 6.32 0.47
CA PRO A 38 -9.04 5.06 0.44
C PRO A 38 -8.33 4.76 -0.88
N ASP A 39 -8.79 5.38 -1.98
CA ASP A 39 -8.27 5.24 -3.34
C ASP A 39 -7.26 6.34 -3.72
N ALA A 40 -6.92 7.26 -2.81
CA ALA A 40 -6.05 8.41 -3.09
C ALA A 40 -4.66 8.02 -3.61
N LYS A 41 -4.11 6.86 -3.18
CA LYS A 41 -2.82 6.38 -3.71
C LYS A 41 -2.93 5.81 -5.14
N GLN A 42 -4.14 5.48 -5.60
CA GLN A 42 -4.40 4.88 -6.90
C GLN A 42 -4.83 5.92 -7.93
N VAL A 43 -5.64 6.90 -7.54
CA VAL A 43 -6.21 7.91 -8.46
C VAL A 43 -5.64 9.30 -8.27
N GLY A 44 -4.85 9.51 -7.20
CA GLY A 44 -4.35 10.83 -6.83
C GLY A 44 -5.35 11.60 -5.96
N ILE A 45 -5.17 12.91 -5.87
CA ILE A 45 -6.05 13.80 -5.10
C ILE A 45 -6.42 15.03 -5.92
N VAL A 46 -7.53 15.68 -5.58
CA VAL A 46 -7.90 16.98 -6.16
C VAL A 46 -7.78 18.04 -5.07
N CYS A 47 -6.79 18.92 -5.21
CA CYS A 47 -6.62 20.07 -4.33
C CYS A 47 -7.64 21.15 -4.71
N ILE A 48 -8.39 21.63 -3.73
CA ILE A 48 -9.38 22.70 -3.86
C ILE A 48 -8.82 23.94 -3.16
N ILE A 49 -8.73 25.04 -3.88
CA ILE A 49 -8.24 26.33 -3.36
C ILE A 49 -9.32 27.38 -3.53
N ASP A 50 -9.46 28.26 -2.53
CA ASP A 50 -10.34 29.41 -2.65
C ASP A 50 -9.75 30.44 -3.60
N ARG A 51 -10.64 31.21 -4.24
CA ARG A 51 -10.25 32.42 -4.96
C ARG A 51 -9.44 33.35 -4.06
N TRP A 52 -8.24 33.71 -4.50
CA TRP A 52 -7.36 34.59 -3.72
C TRP A 52 -7.75 36.08 -3.87
N PRO A 53 -7.44 36.93 -2.87
CA PRO A 53 -7.92 38.32 -2.86
C PRO A 53 -7.48 39.20 -4.04
N ASN A 54 -6.34 38.91 -4.66
CA ASN A 54 -5.82 39.65 -5.82
C ASN A 54 -5.97 38.87 -7.14
N PHE A 55 -7.05 38.12 -7.32
CA PHE A 55 -7.31 37.37 -8.57
C PHE A 55 -7.39 38.31 -9.80
N PRO A 56 -6.87 37.92 -10.98
CA PRO A 56 -6.96 38.73 -12.19
C PRO A 56 -8.41 38.90 -12.64
N VAL A 57 -8.95 40.11 -12.56
CA VAL A 57 -10.34 40.41 -12.96
C VAL A 57 -10.47 40.96 -14.39
N SER A 58 -9.35 41.32 -15.03
CA SER A 58 -9.35 41.79 -16.43
C SER A 58 -7.96 41.67 -17.07
N GLY A 59 -7.90 41.75 -18.39
CA GLY A 59 -6.67 41.77 -19.17
C GLY A 59 -6.06 40.38 -19.41
N VAL A 60 -4.77 40.37 -19.80
CA VAL A 60 -4.02 39.16 -20.18
C VAL A 60 -3.23 38.53 -19.03
N ARG A 61 -3.34 39.08 -17.81
CA ARG A 61 -2.61 38.56 -16.64
C ARG A 61 -3.12 37.17 -16.29
N LYS A 62 -2.19 36.24 -16.11
CA LYS A 62 -2.44 34.93 -15.51
C LYS A 62 -1.60 34.80 -14.24
N ASP A 63 -2.22 34.30 -13.20
CA ASP A 63 -1.51 33.91 -11.98
C ASP A 63 -1.33 32.39 -12.03
N ARG A 64 -0.15 31.90 -11.62
CA ARG A 64 0.15 30.47 -11.55
C ARG A 64 0.00 29.98 -10.13
N VAL A 65 -0.74 28.90 -9.91
CA VAL A 65 -0.83 28.24 -8.62
C VAL A 65 -0.01 26.96 -8.64
N GLU A 66 0.92 26.83 -7.69
CA GLU A 66 1.82 25.69 -7.54
C GLU A 66 1.49 24.96 -6.23
N ILE A 67 1.28 23.65 -6.30
CA ILE A 67 1.01 22.78 -5.15
C ILE A 67 2.32 22.11 -4.71
N PHE A 68 2.59 22.09 -3.42
CA PHE A 68 3.81 21.56 -2.83
C PHE A 68 3.52 20.58 -1.70
N ILE A 69 4.46 19.66 -1.47
CA ILE A 69 4.54 18.85 -0.26
C ILE A 69 5.64 19.46 0.62
N VAL A 70 5.39 19.63 1.92
CA VAL A 70 6.40 20.12 2.87
C VAL A 70 7.64 19.22 2.82
N GLY A 71 8.81 19.84 2.61
CA GLY A 71 10.09 19.15 2.46
C GLY A 71 10.46 18.75 1.03
N ASN A 72 9.52 18.86 0.07
CA ASN A 72 9.83 18.72 -1.35
C ASN A 72 10.12 20.11 -1.97
N PRO A 73 11.31 20.33 -2.58
CA PRO A 73 11.63 21.62 -3.21
C PRO A 73 10.84 21.88 -4.49
N ASP A 74 10.34 20.83 -5.16
CA ASP A 74 9.62 20.93 -6.42
C ASP A 74 8.10 20.93 -6.19
N TYR A 75 7.38 21.64 -7.06
CA TYR A 75 5.92 21.55 -7.08
C TYR A 75 5.49 20.19 -7.64
N ILE A 76 4.41 19.64 -7.06
CA ILE A 76 3.85 18.34 -7.46
C ILE A 76 2.72 18.48 -8.49
N ALA A 77 2.09 19.65 -8.56
CA ALA A 77 1.09 20.01 -9.55
C ALA A 77 1.04 21.54 -9.70
N PHE A 78 0.52 22.04 -10.82
CA PHE A 78 0.25 23.45 -11.00
C PHE A 78 -0.89 23.71 -11.99
N ALA A 79 -1.45 24.91 -11.94
CA ALA A 79 -2.38 25.42 -12.93
C ALA A 79 -2.19 26.94 -13.11
N GLU A 80 -2.67 27.47 -14.23
CA GLU A 80 -2.68 28.91 -14.51
C GLU A 80 -4.10 29.39 -14.67
N TYR A 81 -4.42 30.54 -14.06
CA TYR A 81 -5.76 31.12 -14.09
C TYR A 81 -5.69 32.59 -14.49
N GLY A 82 -6.54 33.00 -15.41
CA GLY A 82 -6.76 34.37 -15.84
C GLY A 82 -8.19 34.84 -15.59
N ALA A 83 -8.51 36.03 -16.07
CA ALA A 83 -9.84 36.63 -15.86
C ALA A 83 -11.02 35.81 -16.40
N ALA A 84 -10.79 34.97 -17.42
CA ALA A 84 -11.81 34.08 -17.97
C ALA A 84 -12.13 32.89 -17.05
N ASP A 85 -11.25 32.58 -16.11
CA ASP A 85 -11.36 31.43 -15.21
C ASP A 85 -11.99 31.81 -13.85
N ASP A 86 -12.43 33.06 -13.67
CA ASP A 86 -12.91 33.56 -12.37
C ASP A 86 -14.04 32.68 -11.80
N ALA A 87 -13.73 32.03 -10.68
CA ALA A 87 -14.57 31.10 -9.97
C ALA A 87 -14.35 31.29 -8.45
N PRO A 88 -15.32 30.93 -7.60
CA PRO A 88 -15.14 30.99 -6.15
C PRO A 88 -14.03 30.04 -5.66
N GLU A 89 -13.82 28.93 -6.37
CA GLU A 89 -12.87 27.89 -6.01
C GLU A 89 -12.24 27.29 -7.27
N PHE A 90 -11.00 26.81 -7.14
CA PHE A 90 -10.25 26.17 -8.21
C PHE A 90 -9.81 24.78 -7.82
N ARG A 91 -9.78 23.88 -8.80
CA ARG A 91 -9.51 22.44 -8.61
C ARG A 91 -8.27 22.06 -9.39
N ILE A 92 -7.25 21.56 -8.69
CA ILE A 92 -5.96 21.18 -9.27
C ILE A 92 -5.72 19.69 -8.96
N PRO A 93 -5.75 18.81 -9.98
CA PRO A 93 -5.45 17.40 -9.77
C PRO A 93 -3.95 17.20 -9.49
N VAL A 94 -3.66 16.33 -8.53
CA VAL A 94 -2.32 15.83 -8.20
C VAL A 94 -2.29 14.35 -8.53
N ALA A 95 -1.39 13.96 -9.42
CA ALA A 95 -1.26 12.56 -9.85
C ALA A 95 -0.79 11.66 -8.69
N PRO A 96 -1.23 10.39 -8.62
CA PRO A 96 -0.89 9.47 -7.54
C PRO A 96 0.62 9.25 -7.40
N GLU A 97 1.38 9.25 -8.49
CA GLU A 97 2.84 9.06 -8.49
C GLU A 97 3.60 10.26 -7.89
N LYS A 98 2.92 11.39 -7.70
CA LYS A 98 3.47 12.58 -7.05
C LYS A 98 3.18 12.63 -5.55
N LEU A 99 2.35 11.72 -5.04
CA LEU A 99 2.07 11.61 -3.62
C LEU A 99 3.21 10.87 -2.91
N PRO A 100 3.51 11.21 -1.65
CA PRO A 100 4.60 10.59 -0.94
C PRO A 100 4.19 9.21 -0.44
N ASP A 101 5.14 8.29 -0.34
CA ASP A 101 4.92 7.00 0.33
C ASP A 101 5.08 7.11 1.86
N LEU A 102 4.39 8.09 2.44
CA LEU A 102 4.36 8.35 3.87
C LEU A 102 2.92 8.25 4.36
N ALA A 103 2.71 7.68 5.55
CA ALA A 103 1.38 7.56 6.14
C ALA A 103 0.70 8.92 6.34
N THR A 104 1.49 9.96 6.64
CA THR A 104 1.04 11.34 6.82
C THR A 104 2.02 12.28 6.12
N PHE A 105 1.49 13.32 5.48
CA PHE A 105 2.27 14.40 4.88
C PHE A 105 1.53 15.72 4.98
N GLU A 106 2.20 16.82 4.64
CA GLU A 106 1.59 18.16 4.62
C GLU A 106 1.67 18.77 3.23
N LEU A 107 0.57 19.41 2.81
CA LEU A 107 0.43 20.07 1.51
C LEU A 107 0.19 21.57 1.71
N PHE A 108 0.83 22.40 0.90
CA PHE A 108 0.57 23.83 0.81
C PHE A 108 0.59 24.29 -0.65
N TYR A 109 0.14 25.51 -0.91
CA TYR A 109 0.21 26.08 -2.25
C TYR A 109 0.79 27.49 -2.25
N THR A 110 1.37 27.87 -3.39
CA THR A 110 1.85 29.23 -3.63
C THR A 110 1.15 29.79 -4.87
N VAL A 111 0.60 31.00 -4.75
CA VAL A 111 0.07 31.76 -5.87
C VAL A 111 1.18 32.69 -6.36
N ARG A 112 1.75 32.37 -7.52
CA ARG A 112 2.71 33.20 -8.26
C ARG A 112 1.95 34.30 -9.00
N SER A 113 1.68 35.38 -8.29
CA SER A 113 1.14 36.63 -8.84
C SER A 113 2.21 37.73 -8.82
N ILE A 114 1.82 38.98 -9.07
CA ILE A 114 2.67 40.17 -8.89
C ILE A 114 3.32 40.18 -7.49
N ASN A 115 2.56 39.77 -6.48
CA ASN A 115 3.06 39.57 -5.12
C ASN A 115 2.83 38.11 -4.74
N PRO A 116 3.85 37.25 -4.82
CA PRO A 116 3.70 35.85 -4.48
C PRO A 116 3.25 35.67 -3.03
N THR A 117 2.26 34.82 -2.82
CA THR A 117 1.73 34.49 -1.49
C THR A 117 1.62 32.98 -1.33
N THR A 118 1.83 32.50 -0.10
CA THR A 118 1.86 31.07 0.24
C THR A 118 0.83 30.79 1.32
N SER A 119 0.12 29.66 1.18
CA SER A 119 -0.87 29.23 2.16
C SER A 119 -0.20 28.64 3.41
N PRO A 120 -0.94 28.53 4.53
CA PRO A 120 -0.59 27.57 5.57
C PRO A 120 -0.59 26.13 5.02
N SER A 121 0.11 25.23 5.72
CA SER A 121 0.14 23.80 5.38
C SER A 121 -1.07 23.06 5.94
N ARG A 122 -1.62 22.13 5.14
CA ARG A 122 -2.64 21.17 5.56
C ARG A 122 -2.02 19.80 5.75
N ARG A 123 -2.21 19.23 6.94
CA ARG A 123 -1.92 17.81 7.19
C ARG A 123 -2.93 16.93 6.45
N LEU A 124 -2.41 15.88 5.82
CA LEU A 124 -3.15 14.82 5.16
C LEU A 124 -2.62 13.46 5.62
N THR A 125 -3.52 12.51 5.80
CA THR A 125 -3.20 11.15 6.27
C THR A 125 -3.87 10.13 5.37
N PHE A 126 -3.14 9.15 4.85
CA PHE A 126 -3.78 8.06 4.11
C PHE A 126 -4.63 7.22 5.06
N ALA A 127 -5.86 6.91 4.64
CA ALA A 127 -6.72 6.01 5.40
C ALA A 127 -6.07 4.60 5.44
N ILE A 128 -5.85 4.07 6.64
CA ILE A 128 -5.45 2.68 6.84
C ILE A 128 -6.70 1.81 6.70
N VAL A 129 -7.11 1.55 5.46
CA VAL A 129 -8.22 0.63 5.18
C VAL A 129 -7.63 -0.71 4.80
N LYS A 130 -8.06 -1.79 5.49
CA LYS A 130 -7.70 -3.14 5.06
C LYS A 130 -8.25 -3.35 3.65
N PRO A 131 -7.42 -3.78 2.68
CA PRO A 131 -7.91 -4.00 1.32
C PRO A 131 -9.08 -4.99 1.34
N PRO A 132 -10.12 -4.78 0.50
CA PRO A 132 -11.25 -5.69 0.44
C PRO A 132 -10.82 -7.14 0.22
N GLN A 133 -11.45 -8.05 0.96
CA GLN A 133 -11.21 -9.48 0.83
C GLN A 133 -12.04 -10.03 -0.32
N ARG A 134 -11.38 -10.34 -1.45
CA ARG A 134 -12.05 -10.75 -2.69
C ARG A 134 -11.32 -11.86 -3.42
N LEU A 135 -10.00 -11.97 -3.25
CA LEU A 135 -9.20 -12.96 -3.96
C LEU A 135 -9.41 -14.34 -3.32
N LYS A 136 -9.35 -15.39 -4.13
CA LYS A 136 -9.47 -16.77 -3.67
C LYS A 136 -8.30 -17.13 -2.76
N GLU A 137 -8.49 -18.13 -1.90
CA GLU A 137 -7.36 -18.74 -1.19
C GLU A 137 -6.37 -19.38 -2.17
N VAL A 138 -5.16 -19.64 -1.68
CA VAL A 138 -4.15 -20.37 -2.45
C VAL A 138 -4.46 -21.86 -2.52
N ILE A 139 -3.86 -22.54 -3.49
CA ILE A 139 -3.92 -23.99 -3.64
C ILE A 139 -2.55 -24.59 -3.27
N PHE A 140 -2.56 -25.74 -2.61
CA PHE A 140 -1.37 -26.53 -2.28
C PHE A 140 -1.37 -27.80 -3.13
N PRO A 141 -0.75 -27.81 -4.32
CA PRO A 141 -0.84 -28.94 -5.25
C PRO A 141 -0.17 -30.21 -4.72
N ASP A 142 0.74 -30.10 -3.74
CA ASP A 142 1.41 -31.24 -3.11
C ASP A 142 0.62 -31.86 -1.94
N ALA A 143 -0.51 -31.26 -1.54
CA ALA A 143 -1.32 -31.76 -0.43
C ALA A 143 -2.27 -32.88 -0.87
N ASP A 144 -2.61 -33.79 0.05
CA ASP A 144 -3.64 -34.80 -0.16
C ASP A 144 -5.07 -34.21 -0.08
N ASP A 145 -6.09 -35.05 -0.27
CA ASP A 145 -7.51 -34.66 -0.20
C ASP A 145 -7.94 -34.10 1.17
N TRP A 146 -7.12 -34.27 2.21
CA TRP A 146 -7.35 -33.78 3.57
C TRP A 146 -6.50 -32.55 3.91
N GLY A 147 -5.69 -32.07 2.96
CA GLY A 147 -4.82 -30.92 3.08
C GLY A 147 -3.48 -31.22 3.74
N TYR A 148 -3.04 -32.47 3.82
CA TYR A 148 -1.76 -32.87 4.42
C TYR A 148 -0.64 -32.95 3.38
N ILE A 149 0.51 -32.41 3.74
CA ILE A 149 1.80 -32.73 3.12
C ILE A 149 2.63 -33.48 4.15
N GLY A 150 3.14 -34.64 3.76
CA GLY A 150 3.96 -35.47 4.63
C GLY A 150 5.31 -35.83 4.04
N CYS A 151 5.87 -36.93 4.51
CA CYS A 151 7.20 -37.38 4.08
C CYS A 151 7.23 -37.93 2.64
N TYR A 152 6.14 -38.52 2.17
CA TYR A 152 6.01 -39.00 0.79
C TYR A 152 5.36 -37.94 -0.11
N LYS A 153 5.59 -38.03 -1.42
CA LYS A 153 4.82 -37.27 -2.40
C LYS A 153 3.40 -37.84 -2.47
N ASN A 154 2.40 -36.98 -2.27
CA ASN A 154 1.00 -37.36 -2.43
C ASN A 154 0.63 -37.57 -3.90
N HIS A 155 1.25 -36.81 -4.80
CA HIS A 155 1.02 -36.85 -6.26
C HIS A 155 2.32 -37.13 -7.01
N PRO A 156 2.90 -38.34 -6.89
CA PRO A 156 4.19 -38.68 -7.49
C PRO A 156 4.19 -38.66 -9.03
N GLU A 157 3.01 -38.67 -9.67
CA GLU A 157 2.82 -38.54 -11.10
C GLU A 157 2.98 -37.11 -11.63
N ASP A 158 2.86 -36.10 -10.76
CA ASP A 158 3.15 -34.71 -11.12
C ASP A 158 4.70 -34.53 -11.14
N PRO A 159 5.30 -34.22 -12.30
CA PRO A 159 6.75 -34.05 -12.40
C PRO A 159 7.28 -32.84 -11.61
N GLU A 160 6.43 -31.88 -11.26
CA GLU A 160 6.79 -30.72 -10.44
C GLU A 160 6.59 -30.98 -8.94
N ALA A 161 5.96 -32.11 -8.55
CA ALA A 161 5.71 -32.41 -7.14
C ALA A 161 7.01 -32.47 -6.33
N LEU A 162 7.00 -31.84 -5.16
CA LEU A 162 8.15 -31.74 -4.28
C LEU A 162 8.00 -32.66 -3.08
N PHE A 163 9.11 -33.19 -2.59
CA PHE A 163 9.15 -33.66 -1.21
C PHE A 163 9.11 -32.46 -0.26
N ILE A 164 8.58 -32.65 0.95
CA ILE A 164 8.42 -31.55 1.93
C ILE A 164 9.75 -30.83 2.26
N TRP A 165 10.89 -31.54 2.22
CA TRP A 165 12.21 -30.94 2.43
C TRP A 165 12.79 -30.21 1.21
N GLU A 166 12.20 -30.40 0.03
CA GLU A 166 12.53 -29.64 -1.17
C GLU A 166 11.75 -28.33 -1.23
N GLY A 167 10.59 -28.24 -0.56
CA GLY A 167 9.79 -27.02 -0.45
C GLY A 167 8.29 -27.31 -0.45
N VAL A 168 7.48 -26.27 -0.23
CA VAL A 168 6.02 -26.33 -0.39
C VAL A 168 5.63 -25.49 -1.60
N ARG A 169 5.03 -26.13 -2.62
CA ARG A 169 4.46 -25.39 -3.75
C ARG A 169 3.14 -24.74 -3.34
N ILE A 170 2.95 -23.52 -3.81
CA ILE A 170 1.75 -22.74 -3.66
C ILE A 170 1.34 -22.22 -5.02
N GLU A 171 0.07 -22.37 -5.36
CA GLU A 171 -0.53 -21.80 -6.54
C GLU A 171 -1.53 -20.71 -6.13
N ILE A 172 -1.29 -19.48 -6.57
CA ILE A 172 -2.26 -18.40 -6.49
C ILE A 172 -3.15 -18.51 -7.73
N PRO A 173 -4.44 -18.85 -7.59
CA PRO A 173 -5.34 -18.97 -8.74
C PRO A 173 -5.40 -17.64 -9.49
N PHE A 174 -5.45 -17.71 -10.82
CA PHE A 174 -5.70 -16.52 -11.62
C PHE A 174 -7.03 -15.87 -11.24
N ASP A 175 -7.04 -14.54 -11.19
CA ASP A 175 -8.22 -13.72 -10.96
C ASP A 175 -8.29 -12.62 -12.03
N ASP A 176 -9.48 -12.36 -12.58
CA ASP A 176 -9.67 -11.33 -13.61
C ASP A 176 -9.39 -9.90 -13.09
N LEU A 177 -9.21 -9.73 -11.78
CA LEU A 177 -8.75 -8.48 -11.16
C LEU A 177 -7.25 -8.20 -11.38
N PHE A 178 -6.46 -9.20 -11.76
CA PHE A 178 -5.03 -9.07 -11.98
C PHE A 178 -4.74 -8.23 -13.23
N GLN A 179 -3.73 -7.38 -13.13
CA GLN A 179 -3.16 -6.65 -14.26
C GLN A 179 -1.68 -6.99 -14.39
N LEU A 180 -1.15 -6.87 -15.61
CA LEU A 180 0.28 -6.98 -15.83
C LEU A 180 1.02 -6.02 -14.90
N THR A 181 2.14 -6.48 -14.35
CA THR A 181 3.00 -5.75 -13.41
C THR A 181 2.44 -5.54 -12.00
N ASP A 182 1.23 -6.02 -11.71
CA ASP A 182 0.80 -6.15 -10.31
C ASP A 182 1.76 -7.09 -9.55
N VAL A 183 1.87 -6.87 -8.25
CA VAL A 183 2.69 -7.70 -7.35
C VAL A 183 1.77 -8.47 -6.41
N LEU A 184 1.92 -9.78 -6.37
CA LEU A 184 1.30 -10.65 -5.38
C LEU A 184 2.26 -10.77 -4.19
N SER A 185 1.87 -10.24 -3.04
CA SER A 185 2.64 -10.33 -1.80
C SER A 185 1.98 -11.35 -0.88
N LEU A 186 2.67 -12.48 -0.65
CA LEU A 186 2.21 -13.65 0.07
C LEU A 186 2.88 -13.73 1.44
N ASP A 187 2.07 -13.86 2.48
CA ASP A 187 2.50 -14.09 3.85
C ASP A 187 2.34 -15.57 4.21
N TRP A 188 3.41 -16.17 4.74
CA TRP A 188 3.48 -17.54 5.22
C TRP A 188 3.81 -17.58 6.70
N GLN A 189 3.09 -18.38 7.48
CA GLN A 189 3.40 -18.60 8.90
C GLN A 189 3.02 -20.02 9.34
N ALA A 190 3.95 -20.69 10.04
CA ALA A 190 3.75 -22.00 10.62
C ALA A 190 3.20 -21.95 12.06
N TRP A 191 2.45 -22.98 12.44
CA TRP A 191 1.69 -23.10 13.69
C TRP A 191 1.77 -24.51 14.26
N ASP A 192 1.80 -24.60 15.59
CA ASP A 192 1.89 -25.85 16.36
C ASP A 192 0.56 -26.63 16.47
N SER A 193 -0.32 -26.47 15.47
CA SER A 193 -1.64 -27.06 15.43
C SER A 193 -2.14 -27.25 14.01
N LEU A 194 -3.16 -28.11 13.82
CA LEU A 194 -3.73 -28.43 12.50
C LEU A 194 -4.63 -27.35 11.89
N ASN A 195 -4.95 -26.27 12.61
CA ASN A 195 -5.96 -25.28 12.20
C ASN A 195 -5.39 -23.86 12.05
N GLY A 196 -4.07 -23.70 11.95
CA GLY A 196 -3.42 -22.41 11.76
C GLY A 196 -3.58 -21.47 12.96
N SER A 197 -3.58 -22.03 14.18
CA SER A 197 -3.73 -21.28 15.43
C SER A 197 -2.77 -21.82 16.50
N GLY A 198 -2.84 -21.30 17.73
CA GLY A 198 -1.96 -21.74 18.81
C GLY A 198 -0.68 -20.93 18.88
N ASN A 199 0.46 -21.58 19.15
CA ASN A 199 1.74 -20.90 19.17
C ASN A 199 2.33 -20.89 17.74
N PRO A 200 2.75 -19.72 17.25
CA PRO A 200 3.45 -19.66 15.98
C PRO A 200 4.82 -20.34 16.11
N LEU A 201 5.10 -21.27 15.19
CA LEU A 201 6.41 -21.94 15.09
C LEU A 201 7.42 -21.08 14.34
N THR A 202 6.93 -20.13 13.55
CA THR A 202 7.75 -19.16 12.81
C THR A 202 7.21 -17.74 12.92
N GLN A 203 8.06 -16.77 12.63
CA GLN A 203 7.59 -15.44 12.24
C GLN A 203 6.80 -15.51 10.92
N VAL A 204 6.14 -14.41 10.57
CA VAL A 204 5.55 -14.25 9.24
C VAL A 204 6.67 -13.99 8.23
N PHE A 205 6.73 -14.80 7.18
CA PHE A 205 7.64 -14.62 6.06
C PHE A 205 6.87 -14.09 4.86
N ASN A 206 7.45 -13.10 4.17
CA ASN A 206 6.84 -12.50 3.00
C ASN A 206 7.56 -12.95 1.72
N PHE A 207 6.77 -13.35 0.72
CA PHE A 207 7.21 -13.73 -0.62
C PHE A 207 6.48 -12.86 -1.63
N THR A 208 7.14 -12.51 -2.72
CA THR A 208 6.54 -11.65 -3.74
C THR A 208 6.75 -12.23 -5.13
N GLU A 209 5.70 -12.20 -5.94
CA GLU A 209 5.79 -12.50 -7.36
C GLU A 209 5.09 -11.44 -8.19
N VAL A 210 5.59 -11.23 -9.41
CA VAL A 210 5.01 -10.26 -10.35
C VAL A 210 4.05 -10.98 -11.28
N VAL A 211 2.88 -10.40 -11.50
CA VAL A 211 1.95 -10.85 -12.54
C VAL A 211 2.55 -10.52 -13.91
N THR A 212 3.09 -11.55 -14.56
CA THR A 212 3.77 -11.43 -15.87
C THR A 212 2.89 -11.83 -17.05
N ASP A 213 1.79 -12.54 -16.79
CA ASP A 213 0.84 -13.00 -17.81
C ASP A 213 -0.59 -12.93 -17.27
N VAL A 214 -1.48 -12.33 -18.06
CA VAL A 214 -2.93 -12.25 -17.79
C VAL A 214 -3.76 -12.84 -18.94
N VAL A 215 -3.10 -13.35 -19.98
CA VAL A 215 -3.70 -13.87 -21.21
C VAL A 215 -3.92 -15.37 -21.07
N THR A 216 -2.92 -16.12 -20.60
CA THR A 216 -3.02 -17.58 -20.42
C THR A 216 -3.93 -17.96 -19.26
N LYS A 217 -4.12 -17.04 -18.29
CA LYS A 217 -4.91 -17.24 -17.07
C LYS A 217 -4.43 -18.42 -16.21
N GLU A 218 -3.14 -18.75 -16.31
CA GLU A 218 -2.49 -19.75 -15.48
C GLU A 218 -2.28 -19.22 -14.05
N PRO A 219 -2.22 -20.11 -13.04
CA PRO A 219 -1.93 -19.71 -11.67
C PRO A 219 -0.50 -19.16 -11.54
N VAL A 220 -0.32 -18.21 -10.62
CA VAL A 220 1.02 -17.75 -10.23
C VAL A 220 1.60 -18.71 -9.21
N LYS A 221 2.75 -19.30 -9.53
CA LYS A 221 3.41 -20.34 -8.71
C LYS A 221 4.47 -19.72 -7.80
N ILE A 222 4.44 -20.08 -6.52
CA ILE A 222 5.44 -19.73 -5.51
C ILE A 222 5.90 -21.02 -4.81
N VAL A 223 7.19 -21.12 -4.48
CA VAL A 223 7.71 -22.23 -3.68
C VAL A 223 8.31 -21.71 -2.38
N ILE A 224 7.80 -22.18 -1.25
CA ILE A 224 8.30 -21.82 0.07
C ILE A 224 9.64 -22.52 0.32
N LYS A 225 10.70 -21.71 0.39
CA LYS A 225 12.10 -22.10 0.63
C LYS A 225 12.83 -21.00 1.42
N PRO A 226 13.89 -21.32 2.19
CA PRO A 226 14.45 -22.65 2.40
C PRO A 226 13.64 -23.47 3.43
N PHE A 227 13.81 -24.80 3.39
CA PHE A 227 13.13 -25.74 4.27
C PHE A 227 13.40 -25.46 5.75
N ASP A 228 14.67 -25.31 6.13
CA ASP A 228 15.10 -25.21 7.54
C ASP A 228 14.40 -24.09 8.33
N SER A 229 14.18 -22.92 7.72
CA SER A 229 13.57 -21.78 8.41
C SER A 229 12.05 -21.71 8.28
N HIS A 230 11.49 -22.20 7.17
CA HIS A 230 10.09 -21.96 6.83
C HIS A 230 9.19 -23.17 7.05
N ILE A 231 9.74 -24.39 6.99
CA ILE A 231 8.99 -25.64 6.96
C ILE A 231 9.44 -26.60 8.06
N ALA A 232 10.75 -26.73 8.28
CA ALA A 232 11.32 -27.66 9.25
C ALA A 232 10.84 -27.48 10.71
N PRO A 233 10.36 -26.29 11.16
CA PRO A 233 9.74 -26.17 12.47
C PRO A 233 8.43 -26.95 12.63
N MET A 234 7.72 -27.27 11.54
CA MET A 234 6.50 -28.08 11.57
C MET A 234 6.86 -29.56 11.58
N GLU A 235 6.68 -30.24 12.69
CA GLU A 235 7.10 -31.62 12.92
C GLU A 235 5.95 -32.62 12.73
N GLU A 236 4.85 -32.47 13.47
CA GLU A 236 3.75 -33.44 13.51
C GLU A 236 2.45 -32.75 13.94
N ASN A 237 1.37 -32.99 13.19
CA ASN A 237 0.06 -32.34 13.43
C ASN A 237 0.12 -30.80 13.44
N ASP A 238 1.03 -30.25 12.65
CA ASP A 238 1.25 -28.82 12.51
C ASP A 238 0.59 -28.30 11.23
N SER A 239 0.58 -26.99 11.05
CA SER A 239 0.06 -26.37 9.84
C SER A 239 0.74 -25.05 9.52
N ALA A 240 0.52 -24.57 8.30
CA ALA A 240 0.83 -23.22 7.91
C ALA A 240 -0.39 -22.51 7.34
N ILE A 241 -0.52 -21.23 7.65
CA ILE A 241 -1.49 -20.35 7.03
C ILE A 241 -0.82 -19.53 5.94
N VAL A 242 -1.59 -19.27 4.90
CA VAL A 242 -1.16 -18.44 3.78
C VAL A 242 -2.25 -17.43 3.46
N ASN A 243 -1.86 -16.17 3.34
CA ASN A 243 -2.71 -15.14 2.78
C ASN A 243 -1.87 -14.26 1.87
N TYR A 244 -2.49 -13.68 0.86
CA TYR A 244 -1.79 -12.79 -0.07
C TYR A 244 -2.59 -11.55 -0.38
N GLN A 245 -1.86 -10.52 -0.82
CA GLN A 245 -2.39 -9.24 -1.24
C GLN A 245 -1.99 -8.98 -2.70
N LEU A 246 -2.90 -8.41 -3.47
CA LEU A 246 -2.61 -7.85 -4.78
C LEU A 246 -2.21 -6.38 -4.58
N LEU A 247 -0.98 -6.05 -4.96
CA LEU A 247 -0.44 -4.70 -4.93
C LEU A 247 -0.40 -4.14 -6.34
N ARG A 248 -0.95 -2.94 -6.52
CA ARG A 248 -0.84 -2.16 -7.76
C ARG A 248 -0.09 -0.88 -7.47
N ASN A 249 1.03 -0.67 -8.16
CA ASN A 249 1.93 0.46 -7.89
C ASN A 249 2.35 0.56 -6.41
N GLY A 250 2.59 -0.59 -5.77
CA GLY A 250 2.97 -0.67 -4.34
C GLY A 250 1.81 -0.53 -3.35
N VAL A 251 0.57 -0.37 -3.82
CA VAL A 251 -0.61 -0.18 -2.96
C VAL A 251 -1.43 -1.47 -2.90
N PRO A 252 -1.68 -2.03 -1.70
CA PRO A 252 -2.59 -3.16 -1.55
C PRO A 252 -4.02 -2.78 -1.97
N ILE A 253 -4.56 -3.46 -2.99
CA ILE A 253 -5.91 -3.20 -3.51
C ILE A 253 -6.90 -4.30 -3.19
N PHE A 254 -6.45 -5.56 -3.08
CA PHE A 254 -7.27 -6.69 -2.65
C PHE A 254 -6.46 -7.65 -1.79
N ARG A 255 -7.15 -8.44 -0.98
CA ARG A 255 -6.55 -9.56 -0.24
C ARG A 255 -7.32 -10.86 -0.43
N SER A 256 -6.64 -11.96 -0.17
CA SER A 256 -7.17 -13.31 -0.27
C SER A 256 -7.98 -13.75 0.95
N PHE A 257 -8.73 -14.84 0.78
CA PHE A 257 -9.04 -15.73 1.88
C PHE A 257 -7.79 -16.47 2.36
N THR A 258 -7.80 -16.90 3.62
CA THR A 258 -6.68 -17.61 4.24
C THR A 258 -6.67 -19.06 3.77
N GLY A 259 -5.61 -19.47 3.07
CA GLY A 259 -5.33 -20.88 2.81
C GLY A 259 -4.66 -21.54 4.02
N LEU A 260 -4.88 -22.84 4.18
CA LEU A 260 -4.33 -23.66 5.24
C LEU A 260 -3.75 -24.95 4.65
N VAL A 261 -2.53 -25.29 5.01
CA VAL A 261 -1.92 -26.60 4.71
C VAL A 261 -1.46 -27.25 6.00
N LYS A 262 -1.71 -28.55 6.13
CA LYS A 262 -1.29 -29.36 7.27
C LYS A 262 0.02 -30.03 6.93
N VAL A 263 0.90 -30.15 7.92
CA VAL A 263 2.21 -30.78 7.76
C VAL A 263 2.36 -31.86 8.82
N ASP A 264 2.69 -33.07 8.36
CA ASP A 264 3.06 -34.19 9.22
C ASP A 264 4.34 -34.85 8.68
N ARG A 265 5.46 -34.50 9.30
CA ARG A 265 6.77 -35.00 8.93
C ARG A 265 7.16 -36.24 9.72
N LYS A 266 6.25 -36.85 10.48
CA LYS A 266 6.54 -38.07 11.23
C LYS A 266 6.83 -39.24 10.28
N ILE A 267 8.01 -39.84 10.41
CA ILE A 267 8.34 -41.05 9.66
C ILE A 267 7.55 -42.23 10.26
N PRO A 268 6.75 -42.97 9.47
CA PRO A 268 5.96 -44.08 9.99
C PRO A 268 6.82 -45.12 10.72
N GLY A 269 6.49 -45.39 11.99
CA GLY A 269 7.20 -46.38 12.81
C GLY A 269 8.52 -45.90 13.41
N GLU A 270 8.94 -44.66 13.17
CA GLU A 270 10.14 -44.06 13.76
C GLU A 270 9.80 -42.90 14.71
N SER A 271 10.74 -42.56 15.60
CA SER A 271 10.62 -41.36 16.42
C SER A 271 11.08 -40.09 15.70
N LYS A 272 11.63 -40.21 14.50
CA LYS A 272 12.25 -39.12 13.73
C LYS A 272 11.28 -38.48 12.75
N TYR A 273 11.70 -37.32 12.24
CA TYR A 273 11.00 -36.59 11.20
C TYR A 273 11.80 -36.60 9.90
N CYS A 274 11.12 -36.61 8.76
CA CYS A 274 11.79 -36.50 7.47
C CYS A 274 12.34 -35.08 7.26
N SER A 275 13.58 -35.00 6.79
CA SER A 275 14.30 -33.76 6.48
C SER A 275 15.14 -33.84 5.21
N ASP A 276 15.31 -35.04 4.66
CA ASP A 276 16.06 -35.34 3.44
C ASP A 276 15.67 -36.74 2.95
N SER A 277 16.34 -37.25 1.91
CA SER A 277 16.05 -38.56 1.33
C SER A 277 16.63 -39.76 2.09
N SER A 278 17.36 -39.59 3.19
CA SER A 278 18.10 -40.67 3.86
C SER A 278 17.23 -41.71 4.56
N TRP A 279 15.96 -41.39 4.84
CA TRP A 279 15.00 -42.29 5.48
C TRP A 279 14.24 -43.18 4.47
N MET A 280 14.25 -42.84 3.18
CA MET A 280 13.64 -43.65 2.11
C MET A 280 14.60 -44.78 1.72
N LYS A 281 14.55 -45.91 2.43
CA LYS A 281 15.30 -47.13 2.14
C LYS A 281 14.43 -48.20 1.51
#